data_AF-A0AAW6RZ35-F1
#
_entry.id   AF-A0AAW6RZ35-F1
#
_cell.length_a   1.000
_cell.length_b   1.000
_cell.length_c   1.000
_cell.angle_alpha   90.00
_cell.angle_beta   90.00
_cell.angle_gamma   90.00
#
_symmetry.space_group_name_H-M   'P 1'
#
loop_
_entity.id
_entity.type
_entity.pdbx_description
1 polymer ?
#
loop_
_entity_poly.entity_id
_entity_poly.type
_entity_poly.pdbx_seq_one_letter_code
_entity_poly.pdbx_strand_id
1 'polypeptide(L)'
;MSKLIILSNRVSIPNGQKTTAGGLAVAIQDALDDIGGIWLGWNGERVHKQEEVHFNILRKDKVEYVTCPLTNSQYSDYYAGFAN
;
A
#
# COMPACT_ATOMS: atom_id res chain seq x y z
N MET A 1 2.38 9.89 22.67
CA MET A 1 1.27 9.66 21.72
C MET A 1 1.64 8.51 20.82
N SER A 2 0.73 7.56 20.64
CA SER A 2 0.95 6.35 19.83
C SER A 2 0.65 6.64 18.35
N LYS A 3 1.42 6.06 17.43
CA LYS A 3 1.14 6.13 15.98
C LYS A 3 0.41 4.85 15.54
N LEU A 4 -0.70 5.00 14.81
CA LEU A 4 -1.32 3.88 14.10
C LEU A 4 -0.50 3.57 12.86
N ILE A 5 -0.04 2.32 12.74
CA ILE A 5 0.70 1.82 11.57
C ILE A 5 -0.06 0.62 11.03
N ILE A 6 -0.54 0.73 9.80
CA ILE A 6 -1.31 -0.30 9.11
C ILE A 6 -0.42 -0.91 8.04
N LEU A 7 -0.26 -2.24 8.05
CA LEU A 7 0.45 -2.99 7.02
C LEU A 7 -0.57 -3.86 6.27
N SER A 8 -0.60 -3.75 4.95
CA SER A 8 -1.54 -4.50 4.12
C SER A 8 -0.94 -4.90 2.77
N ASN A 9 -1.49 -5.93 2.14
CA ASN A 9 -1.05 -6.42 0.84
C ASN A 9 -1.25 -5.40 -0.29
N ARG A 10 -2.18 -4.47 -0.15
CA ARG A 10 -2.48 -3.46 -1.17
C ARG A 10 -2.87 -2.15 -0.53
N VAL A 11 -2.17 -1.09 -0.93
CA VAL A 11 -2.49 0.28 -0.48
C VAL A 11 -3.27 0.99 -1.57
N SER A 12 -4.37 1.63 -1.20
CA SER A 12 -5.13 2.49 -2.10
C SER A 12 -4.55 3.91 -2.02
N ILE A 13 -3.71 4.27 -2.99
CA ILE A 13 -3.07 5.58 -3.02
C ILE A 13 -4.08 6.62 -3.56
N PRO A 14 -4.35 7.72 -2.84
CA PRO A 14 -5.22 8.78 -3.33
C PRO A 14 -4.64 9.39 -4.62
N ASN A 15 -5.47 9.52 -5.66
CA ASN A 15 -5.11 10.01 -7.01
C ASN A 15 -4.20 9.09 -7.85
N GLY A 16 -3.93 7.85 -7.42
CA GLY A 16 -3.32 6.84 -8.29
C GLY A 16 -4.28 6.43 -9.41
N GLN A 17 -3.76 6.19 -10.63
CA GLN A 17 -4.56 5.85 -11.82
C GLN A 17 -5.45 4.60 -11.68
N LYS A 18 -5.32 3.83 -10.58
CA LYS A 18 -6.12 2.64 -10.29
C LYS A 18 -6.50 2.63 -8.81
N THR A 19 -7.57 3.33 -8.46
CA THR A 19 -8.29 3.10 -7.21
C THR A 19 -8.94 1.72 -7.28
N THR A 20 -8.26 0.71 -6.75
CA THR A 20 -8.86 -0.61 -6.53
C THR A 20 -9.86 -0.50 -5.38
N ALA A 21 -11.14 -0.37 -5.70
CA ALA A 21 -12.21 -0.43 -4.71
C ALA A 21 -12.28 -1.84 -4.11
N GLY A 22 -12.07 -1.95 -2.80
CA GLY A 22 -12.19 -3.19 -2.04
C GLY A 22 -12.58 -2.88 -0.60
N GLY A 23 -13.42 -3.71 0.03
CA GLY A 23 -14.01 -3.42 1.34
C GLY A 23 -12.99 -3.12 2.44
N LEU A 24 -11.81 -3.76 2.38
CA LEU A 24 -10.71 -3.48 3.31
C LEU A 24 -10.16 -2.05 3.16
N ALA A 25 -10.02 -1.57 1.92
CA ALA A 25 -9.43 -0.26 1.67
C ALA A 25 -10.34 0.86 2.20
N VAL A 26 -11.65 0.69 2.05
CA VAL A 26 -12.65 1.63 2.59
C VAL A 26 -12.60 1.64 4.12
N ALA A 27 -12.62 0.48 4.76
CA ALA A 27 -12.59 0.39 6.22
C ALA A 27 -11.29 0.96 6.84
N ILE A 28 -10.15 0.74 6.17
CA ILE A 28 -8.86 1.31 6.61
C ILE A 28 -8.86 2.84 6.44
N GLN A 29 -9.41 3.35 5.34
CA GLN A 29 -9.45 4.79 5.08
C GLN A 29 -10.24 5.53 6.18
N ASP A 30 -11.41 5.00 6.58
CA ASP A 30 -12.23 5.59 7.64
C ASP A 30 -11.46 5.72 8.96
N ALA A 31 -10.70 4.69 9.35
CA ALA A 31 -9.88 4.71 10.56
C ALA A 31 -8.69 5.70 10.47
N LEU A 32 -8.07 5.80 9.28
CA LEU A 32 -6.94 6.70 9.04
C LEU A 32 -7.36 8.16 8.95
N ASP A 33 -8.56 8.47 8.45
CA ASP A 33 -9.08 9.83 8.36
C ASP A 33 -9.36 10.43 9.74
N ASP A 34 -9.81 9.60 10.70
CA ASP A 34 -10.07 10.01 12.08
C ASP A 34 -8.75 10.17 12.87
N ILE A 35 -7.97 9.09 12.97
CA ILE A 35 -6.81 8.99 13.88
C ILE A 35 -5.53 9.56 13.25
N GLY A 36 -5.42 9.53 11.91
CA GLY A 36 -4.15 9.69 11.21
C GLY A 36 -3.23 8.47 11.36
N GLY A 37 -2.08 8.48 10.68
CA GLY A 37 -1.10 7.41 10.83
C GLY A 37 -0.31 7.09 9.56
N ILE A 38 0.19 5.86 9.51
CA ILE A 38 0.99 5.35 8.40
C ILE A 38 0.27 4.16 7.78
N TRP A 39 0.13 4.16 6.46
CA TRP A 39 -0.34 3.00 5.70
C TRP A 39 0.77 2.47 4.80
N LEU A 40 1.27 1.28 5.14
CA LEU A 40 2.38 0.59 4.51
C LEU A 40 1.88 -0.57 3.62
N GLY A 41 2.43 -0.71 2.42
CA GLY A 41 2.18 -1.89 1.57
C GLY A 41 2.48 -1.72 0.09
N TRP A 42 1.97 -2.63 -0.74
CA TRP A 42 2.25 -2.63 -2.18
C TRP A 42 1.49 -1.50 -2.91
N ASN A 43 2.19 -0.74 -3.75
CA ASN A 43 1.61 0.33 -4.59
C ASN A 43 0.86 -0.19 -5.83
N GLY A 44 1.07 -1.46 -6.19
CA GLY A 44 0.46 -2.08 -7.35
C GLY A 44 1.27 -2.14 -8.62
N GLU A 45 2.46 -1.59 -8.60
CA GLU A 45 3.41 -1.64 -9.70
C GLU A 45 4.29 -2.87 -9.56
N ARG A 46 4.79 -3.34 -10.71
CA ARG A 46 5.73 -4.46 -10.77
C ARG A 46 7.02 -4.00 -11.41
N VAL A 47 8.14 -4.44 -10.85
CA VAL A 47 9.49 -4.15 -11.34
C VAL A 47 10.20 -5.44 -11.73
N HIS A 48 11.24 -5.32 -12.56
CA HIS A 48 11.97 -6.49 -13.03
C HIS A 48 13.10 -6.86 -12.07
N LYS A 49 13.82 -5.87 -11.56
CA LYS A 49 15.00 -6.08 -10.71
C LYS A 49 14.72 -5.72 -9.27
N GLN A 50 15.39 -6.41 -8.35
CA GLN A 50 15.28 -6.12 -6.93
C GLN A 50 15.83 -4.72 -6.60
N GLU A 51 16.84 -4.25 -7.35
CA GLU A 51 17.39 -2.90 -7.17
C GLU A 51 16.38 -1.78 -7.43
N GLU A 52 15.33 -2.05 -8.23
CA GLU A 52 14.28 -1.08 -8.58
C GLU A 52 13.20 -0.99 -7.49
N VAL A 53 13.26 -1.84 -6.45
CA VAL A 53 12.30 -1.83 -5.34
C VAL A 53 12.67 -0.71 -4.37
N HIS A 54 12.04 0.45 -4.55
CA HIS A 54 12.17 1.61 -3.67
C HIS A 54 10.85 1.95 -2.99
N PHE A 55 10.93 2.37 -1.73
CA PHE A 55 9.78 2.93 -1.03
C PHE A 55 9.51 4.36 -1.51
N ASN A 56 8.28 4.59 -1.93
CA ASN A 56 7.71 5.89 -2.18
C ASN A 56 6.87 6.33 -0.97
N ILE A 57 7.04 7.59 -0.57
CA ILE A 57 6.32 8.19 0.57
C ILE A 57 5.43 9.31 0.03
N LEU A 58 4.13 9.16 0.21
CA LEU A 58 3.14 10.20 -0.08
C LEU A 58 2.49 10.64 1.22
N ARG A 59 2.41 11.95 1.46
CA ARG A 59 1.67 12.51 2.59
C ARG A 59 0.41 13.18 2.08
N LYS A 60 -0.73 12.81 2.65
CA LYS A 60 -2.02 13.46 2.40
C LYS A 60 -2.78 13.57 3.72
N ASP A 61 -3.21 14.79 4.04
CA ASP A 61 -3.92 15.09 5.29
C ASP A 61 -3.14 14.60 6.51
N LYS A 62 -3.74 13.74 7.35
CA LYS A 62 -3.12 13.15 8.55
C LYS A 62 -2.44 11.80 8.28
N VAL A 63 -2.32 11.39 7.02
CA VAL A 63 -1.92 10.04 6.61
C VAL A 63 -0.64 10.07 5.78
N GLU A 64 0.32 9.21 6.15
CA GLU A 64 1.52 8.93 5.39
C GLU A 64 1.39 7.55 4.71
N TYR A 65 1.37 7.53 3.40
CA TYR A 65 1.35 6.31 2.59
C TYR A 65 2.78 5.94 2.25
N VAL A 66 3.24 4.80 2.74
CA VAL A 66 4.58 4.26 2.47
C VAL A 66 4.39 3.04 1.58
N THR A 67 4.80 3.11 0.34
CA THR A 67 4.49 2.04 -0.62
C THR A 67 5.68 1.66 -1.46
N CYS A 68 5.78 0.40 -1.89
CA CYS A 68 6.82 -0.07 -2.80
C CYS A 68 6.21 -0.94 -3.91
N PRO A 69 6.87 -1.09 -5.06
CA PRO A 69 6.51 -2.10 -6.05
C PRO A 69 6.95 -3.50 -5.58
N LEU A 70 6.37 -4.54 -6.20
CA LEU A 70 6.85 -5.91 -6.06
C LEU A 70 7.65 -6.31 -7.30
N THR A 71 8.63 -7.20 -7.15
CA THR A 71 9.22 -7.83 -8.34
C THR A 71 8.21 -8.76 -9.02
N ASN A 72 8.43 -9.09 -10.29
CA ASN A 72 7.55 -10.05 -10.97
C ASN A 72 7.48 -11.42 -10.29
N SER A 73 8.60 -11.91 -9.72
CA SER A 73 8.60 -13.17 -8.94
C SER A 73 7.82 -13.00 -7.63
N GLN A 74 8.03 -11.91 -6.87
CA GLN A 74 7.22 -11.65 -5.66
C GLN A 74 5.73 -11.54 -5.98
N TYR A 75 5.37 -10.89 -7.08
CA TYR A 75 3.97 -10.85 -7.49
C TYR A 75 3.42 -12.26 -7.76
N SER A 76 4.13 -13.07 -8.55
CA SER A 76 3.65 -14.41 -8.93
C SER A 76 3.64 -15.39 -7.77
N ASP A 77 4.71 -15.42 -6.98
CA ASP A 77 4.92 -16.43 -5.95
C ASP A 77 4.16 -16.08 -4.66
N TYR A 78 4.12 -14.80 -4.31
CA TYR A 78 3.43 -14.32 -3.10
C TYR A 78 2.02 -13.82 -3.41
N TYR A 79 1.87 -12.77 -4.20
CA TYR A 79 0.57 -12.07 -4.31
C TYR A 79 -0.48 -12.87 -5.07
N ALA A 80 -0.15 -13.41 -6.24
CA ALA A 80 -1.04 -14.16 -7.12
C ALA A 80 -0.89 -15.69 -6.99
N GLY A 81 0.00 -16.13 -6.10
CA GLY A 81 0.29 -17.55 -5.87
C GLY A 81 -0.24 -18.00 -4.51
N PHE A 82 0.33 -17.47 -3.43
CA PHE A 82 -0.03 -17.88 -2.07
C PHE A 82 -1.18 -17.07 -1.47
N ALA A 83 -1.18 -15.75 -1.66
CA ALA A 83 -2.03 -14.84 -0.89
C ALA A 83 -3.45 -14.63 -1.48
N ASN A 84 -3.63 -14.75 -2.80
CA ASN A 84 -4.92 -14.66 -3.50
C ASN A 84 -5.04 -15.84 -4.47
#